data_AF-A0A1Y6CIV3-F1
#
_entry.id   AF-A0A1Y6CIV3-F1
#
_cell.length_a   1.000
_cell.length_b   1.000
_cell.length_c   1.000
_cell.angle_alpha   90.00
_cell.angle_beta   90.00
_cell.angle_gamma   90.00
#
_symmetry.space_group_name_H-M   'P 1'
#
loop_
_entity.id
_entity.type
_entity.pdbx_description
1 polymer ?
#
loop_
_entity_poly.entity_id
_entity_poly.type
_entity_poly.pdbx_seq_one_letter_code
_entity_poly.pdbx_strand_id
1 'polypeptide(L)'
;MAKGRRIEWQSKNIDHTKKLIKTHLDHVTNEQGTRGRFEAIMRGIREREASSDPKDLLELYVYIMSALVHHKNWGGLSQQQIKKMVTLAYSILQMQDIQPETSTLGFLYGELHMALSQIYRTSGEHFSGAWEQQVSHHVSKKNPPGGESYQALAKAIRAFRLGQVARAYREYLSVETAEISRSQKESAMIGRIRCLRLDQRFDEAKELITQIESGAERSTKFSRELTWEAFCIKASLEQDLEPMIQSVQRKGSHYQAVYIMEAYLWSLAWPQRQWLDRLPKMSTIARNKKLQAKDLGFFMKAVLCLEECLDSSIPLVIRIKALGQMLKDSNQFIAIDRELLFFIASARWLAKSHSPTLAAIVLGEYEGLSSKISRGACLDVLQVADDLLQRNWYLHGESSGD
;
A
#
# COMPACT_ATOMS: atom_id res chain seq x y z
N MET A 1 -28.02 -6.84 47.57
CA MET A 1 -27.03 -6.15 46.73
C MET A 1 -27.76 -5.45 45.61
N ALA A 2 -27.85 -4.12 45.64
CA ALA A 2 -28.47 -3.35 44.57
C ALA A 2 -27.66 -3.55 43.28
N LYS A 3 -28.30 -3.99 42.19
CA LYS A 3 -27.69 -3.94 40.85
C LYS A 3 -27.45 -2.46 40.54
N GLY A 4 -26.25 -1.97 40.84
CA GLY A 4 -25.82 -0.64 40.42
C GLY A 4 -26.08 -0.53 38.93
N ARG A 5 -26.82 0.50 38.50
CA ARG A 5 -27.05 0.78 37.09
C ARG A 5 -25.67 0.91 36.43
N ARG A 6 -25.26 -0.10 35.67
CA ARG A 6 -24.07 0.01 34.81
C ARG A 6 -24.34 1.16 33.86
N ILE A 7 -23.42 2.12 33.80
CA ILE A 7 -23.46 3.19 32.81
C ILE A 7 -23.23 2.51 31.47
N GLU A 8 -24.32 2.31 30.73
CA GLU A 8 -24.28 1.65 29.43
C GLU A 8 -23.63 2.60 28.41
N TRP A 9 -22.57 2.14 27.75
CA TRP A 9 -22.00 2.88 26.63
C TRP A 9 -23.08 3.08 25.56
N GLN A 10 -23.14 4.28 24.99
CA GLN A 10 -24.06 4.61 23.90
C GLN A 10 -23.25 5.21 22.75
N SER A 11 -23.69 4.99 21.51
CA SER A 11 -22.98 5.51 20.32
C SER A 11 -22.71 7.02 20.41
N LYS A 12 -23.67 7.80 20.92
CA LYS A 12 -23.51 9.25 21.14
C LYS A 12 -22.36 9.58 22.11
N ASN A 13 -22.23 8.80 23.19
CA ASN A 13 -21.18 8.99 24.19
C ASN A 13 -19.80 8.61 23.62
N ILE A 14 -19.75 7.55 22.82
CA ILE A 14 -18.55 7.11 22.11
C ILE A 14 -18.08 8.19 21.14
N ASP A 15 -18.97 8.70 20.28
CA ASP A 15 -18.64 9.73 19.30
C ASP A 15 -18.21 11.04 19.97
N HIS A 16 -18.88 11.42 21.05
CA HIS A 16 -18.50 12.57 21.85
C HIS A 16 -17.08 12.41 22.44
N THR A 17 -16.79 11.26 23.03
CA THR A 17 -15.47 10.95 23.63
C THR A 17 -14.37 10.93 22.57
N LYS A 18 -14.62 10.28 21.42
CA LYS A 18 -13.73 10.30 20.25
C LYS A 18 -13.43 11.73 19.80
N LYS A 19 -14.45 12.58 19.69
CA LYS A 19 -14.30 13.99 19.29
C LYS A 19 -13.49 14.79 20.30
N LEU A 20 -13.75 14.64 21.60
CA LEU A 20 -13.01 15.32 22.66
C LEU A 20 -11.51 14.95 22.64
N ILE A 21 -11.21 13.64 22.66
CA ILE A 21 -9.83 13.15 22.63
C ILE A 21 -9.14 13.58 21.34
N LYS A 22 -9.81 13.49 20.18
CA LYS A 22 -9.26 13.97 18.90
C LYS A 22 -8.91 15.45 18.95
N THR A 23 -9.81 16.31 19.42
CA THR A 23 -9.55 17.76 19.54
C THR A 23 -8.34 18.04 20.44
N HIS A 24 -8.25 17.37 21.59
CA HIS A 24 -7.10 17.49 22.47
C HIS A 24 -5.79 17.06 21.78
N LEU A 25 -5.78 15.89 21.15
CA LEU A 25 -4.60 15.37 20.47
C LEU A 25 -4.20 16.23 19.26
N ASP A 26 -5.16 16.79 18.53
CA ASP A 26 -4.89 17.70 17.40
C ASP A 26 -4.25 18.99 17.90
N HIS A 27 -4.72 19.55 19.03
CA HIS A 27 -4.07 20.68 19.70
C HIS A 27 -2.62 20.36 20.11
N VAL A 28 -2.38 19.23 20.78
CA VAL A 28 -1.02 18.78 21.14
C VAL A 28 -0.15 18.58 19.88
N THR A 29 -0.72 18.09 18.78
CA THR A 29 0.02 17.91 17.52
C THR A 29 0.48 19.25 16.95
N ASN A 30 -0.36 20.28 17.04
CA ASN A 30 -0.03 21.62 16.55
C ASN A 30 1.05 22.30 17.41
N GLU A 31 1.04 22.07 18.72
CA GLU A 31 2.02 22.67 19.64
C GLU A 31 3.35 21.91 19.71
N GLN A 32 3.30 20.57 19.71
CA GLN A 32 4.44 19.70 20.06
C GLN A 32 4.79 18.68 18.96
N GLY A 33 4.10 18.74 17.82
CA GLY A 33 4.30 17.84 16.70
C GLY A 33 3.79 16.42 16.95
N THR A 34 4.14 15.51 16.04
CA THR A 34 3.70 14.10 16.08
C THR A 34 4.23 13.36 17.30
N ARG A 35 5.45 13.70 17.77
CA ARG A 35 6.03 13.10 18.97
C ARG A 35 5.24 13.46 20.24
N GLY A 36 4.92 14.74 20.45
CA GLY A 36 4.11 15.16 21.60
C GLY A 36 2.72 14.52 21.57
N ARG A 37 2.11 14.39 20.38
CA ARG A 37 0.85 13.64 20.21
C ARG A 37 0.98 12.20 20.72
N PHE A 38 2.05 11.50 20.33
CA PHE A 38 2.29 10.11 20.75
C PHE A 38 2.47 10.00 22.27
N GLU A 39 3.26 10.89 22.87
CA GLU A 39 3.49 10.93 24.32
C GLU A 39 2.19 11.20 25.08
N ALA A 40 1.34 12.11 24.60
CA ALA A 40 0.03 12.38 25.17
C ALA A 40 -0.91 11.17 25.08
N ILE A 41 -0.94 10.45 23.95
CA ILE A 41 -1.70 9.21 23.81
C ILE A 41 -1.24 8.18 24.84
N MET A 42 0.06 7.93 24.92
CA MET A 42 0.62 6.92 25.83
C MET A 42 0.39 7.28 27.30
N ARG A 43 0.44 8.56 27.66
CA ARG A 43 0.07 9.05 29.00
C ARG A 43 -1.41 8.78 29.29
N GLY A 44 -2.31 9.11 28.36
CA GLY A 44 -3.75 8.86 28.51
C GLY A 44 -4.08 7.39 28.74
N ILE A 45 -3.35 6.47 28.09
CA ILE A 45 -3.46 5.03 28.32
C ILE A 45 -3.01 4.66 29.74
N ARG A 46 -1.81 5.09 30.16
CA ARG A 46 -1.26 4.74 31.49
C ARG A 46 -2.13 5.25 32.65
N GLU A 47 -2.65 6.46 32.54
CA GLU A 47 -3.50 7.08 33.56
C GLU A 47 -4.82 6.31 33.80
N ARG A 48 -5.29 5.56 32.79
CA ARG A 48 -6.59 4.88 32.83
C ARG A 48 -6.48 3.35 32.87
N GLU A 49 -5.27 2.78 32.66
CA GLU A 49 -5.05 1.32 32.58
C GLU A 49 -5.51 0.57 33.83
N ALA A 50 -5.48 1.21 35.01
CA ALA A 50 -5.91 0.63 36.28
C ALA A 50 -7.37 0.94 36.66
N SER A 51 -8.09 1.76 35.88
CA SER A 51 -9.45 2.15 36.22
C SER A 51 -10.46 1.05 35.89
N SER A 52 -11.45 0.88 36.77
CA SER A 52 -12.62 0.03 36.54
C SER A 52 -13.87 0.86 36.20
N ASP A 53 -13.77 2.19 36.16
CA ASP A 53 -14.90 3.05 35.85
C ASP A 53 -15.28 2.96 34.36
N PRO A 54 -16.57 2.76 34.00
CA PRO A 54 -16.98 2.62 32.60
C PRO A 54 -16.60 3.79 31.71
N LYS A 55 -16.54 5.03 32.23
CA LYS A 55 -16.15 6.20 31.43
C LYS A 55 -14.64 6.19 31.17
N ASP A 56 -13.83 5.89 32.18
CA ASP A 56 -12.37 5.78 32.02
C ASP A 56 -12.00 4.66 31.06
N LEU A 57 -12.71 3.53 31.10
CA LEU A 57 -12.52 2.42 30.16
C LEU A 57 -12.85 2.82 28.72
N LEU A 58 -13.86 3.68 28.50
CA LEU A 58 -14.17 4.20 27.17
C LEU A 58 -13.07 5.13 26.67
N GLU A 59 -12.61 6.04 27.51
CA GLU A 59 -11.49 6.92 27.17
C GLU A 59 -10.20 6.12 26.88
N LEU A 60 -9.91 5.11 27.70
CA LEU A 60 -8.80 4.19 27.51
C LEU A 60 -8.88 3.48 26.16
N TYR A 61 -10.05 2.95 25.80
CA TYR A 61 -10.28 2.34 24.48
C TYR A 61 -10.02 3.32 23.34
N VAL A 62 -10.52 4.55 23.44
CA VAL A 62 -10.32 5.58 22.41
C VAL A 62 -8.84 5.99 22.30
N TYR A 63 -8.09 6.06 23.41
CA TYR A 63 -6.66 6.30 23.38
C TYR A 63 -5.89 5.12 22.75
N ILE A 64 -6.27 3.87 23.02
CA ILE A 64 -5.69 2.69 22.37
C ILE A 64 -5.90 2.76 20.85
N MET A 65 -7.13 3.03 20.40
CA MET A 65 -7.43 3.20 18.99
C MET A 65 -6.62 4.35 18.37
N SER A 66 -6.46 5.46 19.10
CA SER A 66 -5.63 6.59 18.68
C SER A 66 -4.15 6.21 18.56
N ALA A 67 -3.63 5.34 19.44
CA ALA A 67 -2.25 4.83 19.37
C ALA A 67 -2.03 3.96 18.13
N LEU A 68 -2.97 3.08 17.81
CA LEU A 68 -2.90 2.22 16.63
C LEU A 68 -2.98 3.04 15.33
N VAL A 69 -3.88 4.02 15.25
CA VAL A 69 -3.98 4.93 14.10
C VAL A 69 -2.72 5.80 13.98
N HIS A 70 -2.17 6.27 15.11
CA HIS A 70 -0.90 6.99 15.12
C HIS A 70 0.22 6.13 14.55
N HIS A 71 0.33 4.88 15.02
CA HIS A 71 1.33 3.93 14.53
C HIS A 71 1.23 3.67 13.04
N LYS A 72 0.01 3.48 12.53
CA LYS A 72 -0.23 3.30 11.10
C LYS A 72 0.23 4.49 10.25
N ASN A 73 0.22 5.71 10.78
CA ASN A 73 0.60 6.92 10.04
C ASN A 73 2.08 7.29 10.23
N TRP A 74 2.64 7.10 11.43
CA TRP A 74 3.95 7.63 11.81
C TRP A 74 4.86 6.62 12.54
N GLY A 75 4.40 5.40 12.79
CA GLY A 75 5.14 4.39 13.56
C GLY A 75 5.12 4.65 15.07
N GLY A 76 6.14 4.17 15.78
CA GLY A 76 6.35 4.44 17.21
C GLY A 76 5.91 3.34 18.20
N LEU A 77 5.12 2.37 17.74
CA LEU A 77 4.83 1.15 18.49
C LEU A 77 5.66 -0.02 17.94
N SER A 78 6.19 -0.83 18.85
CA SER A 78 6.72 -2.17 18.54
C SER A 78 5.58 -3.18 18.36
N GLN A 79 5.88 -4.32 17.73
CA GLN A 79 4.91 -5.42 17.57
C GLN A 79 4.36 -5.93 18.91
N GLN A 80 5.19 -5.98 19.95
CA GLN A 80 4.76 -6.37 21.29
C GLN A 80 3.79 -5.34 21.89
N GLN A 81 4.03 -4.05 21.70
CA GLN A 81 3.12 -3.01 22.15
C GLN A 81 1.79 -3.06 21.40
N ILE A 82 1.80 -3.28 20.08
CA ILE A 82 0.57 -3.46 19.29
C ILE A 82 -0.23 -4.63 19.86
N LYS A 83 0.40 -5.80 20.07
CA LYS A 83 -0.25 -6.96 20.68
C LYS A 83 -0.82 -6.66 22.08
N LYS A 84 -0.08 -5.95 22.93
CA LYS A 84 -0.57 -5.53 24.27
C LYS A 84 -1.81 -4.65 24.15
N MET A 85 -1.77 -3.64 23.27
CA MET A 85 -2.88 -2.71 23.06
C MET A 85 -4.14 -3.41 22.53
N VAL A 86 -3.97 -4.32 21.59
CA VAL A 86 -5.06 -5.15 21.07
C VAL A 86 -5.68 -6.00 22.18
N THR A 87 -4.85 -6.69 22.97
CA THR A 87 -5.31 -7.52 24.09
C THR A 87 -6.09 -6.69 25.12
N LEU A 88 -5.60 -5.49 25.43
CA LEU A 88 -6.25 -4.57 26.35
C LEU A 88 -7.58 -4.06 25.78
N ALA A 89 -7.64 -3.71 24.50
CA ALA A 89 -8.87 -3.30 23.83
C ALA A 89 -9.94 -4.41 23.87
N TYR A 90 -9.57 -5.65 23.59
CA TYR A 90 -10.47 -6.81 23.74
C TYR A 90 -10.99 -6.94 25.16
N SER A 91 -10.10 -6.86 26.14
CA SER A 91 -10.45 -6.99 27.56
C SER A 91 -11.46 -5.92 27.98
N ILE A 92 -11.26 -4.68 27.54
CA ILE A 92 -12.20 -3.56 27.79
C ILE A 92 -13.58 -3.86 27.20
N LEU A 93 -13.64 -4.26 25.91
CA LEU A 93 -14.91 -4.54 25.25
C LEU A 93 -15.65 -5.71 25.93
N GLN A 94 -14.93 -6.75 26.35
CA GLN A 94 -15.48 -7.87 27.10
C GLN A 94 -15.97 -7.49 28.49
N MET A 95 -15.22 -6.67 29.24
CA MET A 95 -15.64 -6.17 30.57
C MET A 95 -16.91 -5.32 30.52
N GLN A 96 -17.16 -4.65 29.38
CA GLN A 96 -18.39 -3.91 29.12
C GLN A 96 -19.52 -4.77 28.54
N ASP A 97 -19.35 -6.09 28.49
CA ASP A 97 -20.28 -7.05 27.89
C ASP A 97 -20.66 -6.74 26.43
N ILE A 98 -19.77 -6.06 25.69
CA ILE A 98 -19.96 -5.79 24.27
C ILE A 98 -19.62 -7.06 23.50
N GLN A 99 -20.65 -7.70 22.97
CA GLN A 99 -20.52 -8.86 22.10
C GLN A 99 -20.27 -8.43 20.65
N PRO A 100 -19.24 -8.95 19.96
CA PRO A 100 -18.88 -8.52 18.60
C PRO A 100 -20.08 -8.55 17.65
N GLU A 101 -20.85 -9.62 17.69
CA GLU A 101 -21.88 -9.89 16.68
C GLU A 101 -23.30 -9.51 17.08
N THR A 102 -23.61 -9.45 18.37
CA THR A 102 -24.99 -9.30 18.85
C THR A 102 -25.22 -7.96 19.51
N SER A 103 -24.16 -7.27 19.96
CA SER A 103 -24.27 -5.93 20.53
C SER A 103 -24.41 -4.89 19.43
N THR A 104 -25.21 -3.85 19.70
CA THR A 104 -25.28 -2.65 18.85
C THR A 104 -23.93 -1.92 18.76
N LEU A 105 -23.06 -2.12 19.76
CA LEU A 105 -21.70 -1.58 19.81
C LEU A 105 -20.62 -2.53 19.27
N GLY A 106 -21.03 -3.64 18.64
CA GLY A 106 -20.12 -4.61 18.01
C GLY A 106 -19.15 -3.99 16.99
N PHE A 107 -19.55 -2.87 16.36
CA PHE A 107 -18.70 -2.12 15.43
C PHE A 107 -17.36 -1.65 16.02
N LEU A 108 -17.24 -1.56 17.35
CA LEU A 108 -15.97 -1.22 18.01
C LEU A 108 -14.90 -2.29 17.73
N TYR A 109 -15.26 -3.58 17.81
CA TYR A 109 -14.36 -4.66 17.37
C TYR A 109 -13.99 -4.48 15.89
N GLY A 110 -14.97 -4.10 15.07
CA GLY A 110 -14.78 -3.73 13.68
C GLY A 110 -13.69 -2.69 13.48
N GLU A 111 -13.76 -1.57 14.20
CA GLU A 111 -12.79 -0.49 14.12
C GLU A 111 -11.38 -0.93 14.54
N LEU A 112 -11.28 -1.74 15.60
CA LEU A 112 -10.02 -2.32 16.05
C LEU A 112 -9.36 -3.17 14.96
N HIS A 113 -10.11 -4.11 14.40
CA HIS A 113 -9.64 -4.98 13.32
C HIS A 113 -9.31 -4.21 12.04
N MET A 114 -10.07 -3.15 11.73
CA MET A 114 -9.75 -2.29 10.59
C MET A 114 -8.43 -1.56 10.81
N ALA A 115 -8.15 -1.04 12.02
CA ALA A 115 -6.88 -0.43 12.33
C ALA A 115 -5.71 -1.43 12.16
N LEU A 116 -5.86 -2.67 12.65
CA LEU A 116 -4.87 -3.73 12.46
C LEU A 116 -4.67 -4.08 10.99
N SER A 117 -5.74 -4.17 10.21
CA SER A 117 -5.66 -4.38 8.76
C SER A 117 -4.76 -3.35 8.09
N GLN A 118 -4.91 -2.06 8.46
CA GLN A 118 -4.10 -0.99 7.89
C GLN A 118 -2.65 -1.04 8.38
N ILE A 119 -2.39 -1.39 9.65
CA ILE A 119 -1.03 -1.58 10.18
C ILE A 119 -0.31 -2.70 9.41
N TYR A 120 -0.93 -3.89 9.33
CA TYR A 120 -0.34 -5.02 8.61
C TYR A 120 -0.12 -4.70 7.12
N ARG A 121 -0.98 -3.87 6.50
CA ARG A 121 -0.73 -3.35 5.15
C ARG A 121 0.61 -2.66 5.03
N THR A 122 0.84 -1.69 5.92
CA THR A 122 1.98 -0.79 5.87
C THR A 122 3.27 -1.51 6.26
N SER A 123 3.16 -2.61 7.00
CA SER A 123 4.27 -3.49 7.38
C SER A 123 4.59 -4.58 6.34
N GLY A 124 3.86 -4.65 5.22
CA GLY A 124 4.05 -5.68 4.19
C GLY A 124 3.38 -7.03 4.49
N GLU A 125 2.68 -7.16 5.62
CA GLU A 125 1.92 -8.35 6.01
C GLU A 125 0.53 -8.35 5.34
N HIS A 126 0.50 -8.35 4.01
CA HIS A 126 -0.72 -8.11 3.24
C HIS A 126 -1.82 -9.14 3.47
N PHE A 127 -1.46 -10.41 3.67
CA PHE A 127 -2.41 -11.48 3.94
C PHE A 127 -3.06 -11.30 5.32
N SER A 128 -2.26 -11.08 6.37
CA SER A 128 -2.75 -10.73 7.71
C SER A 128 -3.66 -9.50 7.63
N GLY A 129 -3.27 -8.48 6.86
CA GLY A 129 -4.09 -7.30 6.63
C GLY A 129 -5.45 -7.60 5.98
N ALA A 130 -5.51 -8.51 5.02
CA ALA A 130 -6.77 -8.94 4.40
C ALA A 130 -7.63 -9.77 5.37
N TRP A 131 -7.00 -10.61 6.20
CA TRP A 131 -7.67 -11.39 7.23
C TRP A 131 -8.35 -10.50 8.26
N GLU A 132 -7.62 -9.54 8.83
CA GLU A 132 -8.16 -8.57 9.78
C GLU A 132 -9.30 -7.73 9.18
N GLN A 133 -9.22 -7.42 7.88
CA GLN A 133 -10.32 -6.73 7.20
C GLN A 133 -11.58 -7.59 7.15
N GLN A 134 -11.44 -8.88 6.84
CA GLN A 134 -12.57 -9.82 6.80
C GLN A 134 -13.17 -9.99 8.20
N VAL A 135 -12.33 -10.10 9.24
CA VAL A 135 -12.80 -10.14 10.63
C VAL A 135 -13.55 -8.87 10.97
N SER A 136 -12.99 -7.68 10.67
CA SER A 136 -13.63 -6.38 10.86
C SER A 136 -15.04 -6.33 10.27
N HIS A 137 -15.20 -6.76 9.01
CA HIS A 137 -16.50 -6.81 8.35
C HIS A 137 -17.47 -7.78 9.05
N HIS A 138 -17.01 -9.00 9.37
CA HIS A 138 -17.83 -10.02 10.02
C HIS A 138 -18.34 -9.56 11.40
N VAL A 139 -17.46 -9.01 12.24
CA VAL A 139 -17.83 -8.57 13.59
C VAL A 139 -18.66 -7.28 13.59
N SER A 140 -18.69 -6.50 12.51
CA SER A 140 -19.45 -5.24 12.49
C SER A 140 -20.91 -5.38 12.05
N LYS A 141 -21.27 -6.54 11.48
CA LYS A 141 -22.57 -6.84 10.88
C LYS A 141 -23.14 -5.69 10.06
N LYS A 142 -24.14 -4.98 10.61
CA LYS A 142 -24.90 -3.94 9.89
C LYS A 142 -24.16 -2.60 9.77
N ASN A 143 -23.11 -2.39 10.57
CA ASN A 143 -22.42 -1.10 10.65
C ASN A 143 -20.90 -1.27 10.48
N PRO A 144 -20.41 -1.79 9.34
CA PRO A 144 -18.97 -1.85 9.09
C PRO A 144 -18.33 -0.47 9.17
N PRO A 145 -17.11 -0.34 9.74
CA PRO A 145 -16.37 0.90 9.76
C PRO A 145 -16.23 1.48 8.34
N GLY A 146 -16.68 2.72 8.16
CA GLY A 146 -16.67 3.40 6.85
C GLY A 146 -17.78 2.98 5.88
N GLY A 147 -18.66 2.05 6.25
CA GLY A 147 -19.76 1.55 5.41
C GLY A 147 -19.36 0.40 4.49
N GLU A 148 -20.36 -0.30 3.95
CA GLU A 148 -20.19 -1.49 3.09
C GLU A 148 -19.28 -1.22 1.89
N SER A 149 -19.50 -0.10 1.22
CA SER A 149 -18.76 0.22 0.02
C SER A 149 -17.29 0.58 0.29
N TYR A 150 -16.97 1.12 1.48
CA TYR A 150 -15.58 1.28 1.91
C TYR A 150 -14.92 -0.09 2.11
N GLN A 151 -15.64 -1.04 2.71
CA GLN A 151 -15.15 -2.42 2.87
C GLN A 151 -14.93 -3.09 1.52
N ALA A 152 -15.87 -2.95 0.58
CA ALA A 152 -15.74 -3.49 -0.77
C ALA A 152 -14.50 -2.91 -1.50
N LEU A 153 -14.28 -1.60 -1.43
CA LEU A 153 -13.10 -0.97 -2.02
C LEU A 153 -11.80 -1.45 -1.36
N ALA A 154 -11.76 -1.51 -0.03
CA ALA A 154 -10.60 -2.01 0.69
C ALA A 154 -10.31 -3.48 0.33
N LYS A 155 -11.36 -4.31 0.19
CA LYS A 155 -11.26 -5.73 -0.19
C LYS A 155 -10.73 -5.88 -1.61
N ALA A 156 -11.20 -5.06 -2.54
CA ALA A 156 -10.69 -5.00 -3.91
C ALA A 156 -9.17 -4.69 -3.93
N ILE A 157 -8.74 -3.66 -3.20
CA ILE A 157 -7.33 -3.27 -3.09
C ILE A 157 -6.48 -4.40 -2.49
N ARG A 158 -6.98 -5.12 -1.47
CA ARG A 158 -6.25 -6.26 -0.88
C ARG A 158 -6.15 -7.45 -1.81
N ALA A 159 -7.28 -7.81 -2.44
CA ALA A 159 -7.30 -8.87 -3.43
C ALA A 159 -6.29 -8.56 -4.53
N PHE A 160 -6.26 -7.32 -5.03
CA PHE A 160 -5.32 -6.90 -6.06
C PHE A 160 -3.87 -7.02 -5.59
N ARG A 161 -3.55 -6.51 -4.40
CA ARG A 161 -2.20 -6.59 -3.84
C ARG A 161 -1.72 -8.02 -3.61
N LEU A 162 -2.64 -8.94 -3.32
CA LEU A 162 -2.36 -10.37 -3.16
C LEU A 162 -2.29 -11.12 -4.50
N GLY A 163 -2.40 -10.45 -5.65
CA GLY A 163 -2.39 -11.05 -6.98
C GLY A 163 -3.71 -11.72 -7.38
N GLN A 164 -4.80 -11.54 -6.61
CA GLN A 164 -6.12 -12.09 -6.94
C GLN A 164 -6.88 -11.15 -7.89
N VAL A 165 -6.33 -10.91 -9.09
CA VAL A 165 -6.79 -9.87 -10.01
C VAL A 165 -8.26 -10.03 -10.42
N ALA A 166 -8.69 -11.24 -10.78
CA ALA A 166 -10.09 -11.50 -11.13
C ALA A 166 -11.07 -11.21 -9.98
N ARG A 167 -10.65 -11.46 -8.73
CA ARG A 167 -11.46 -11.11 -7.56
C ARG A 167 -11.48 -9.59 -7.38
N ALA A 168 -10.32 -8.94 -7.42
CA ALA A 168 -10.21 -7.49 -7.29
C ALA A 168 -11.08 -6.74 -8.31
N TYR A 169 -11.04 -7.17 -9.57
CA TYR A 169 -11.84 -6.60 -10.65
C TYR A 169 -13.35 -6.61 -10.32
N ARG A 170 -13.88 -7.76 -9.87
CA ARG A 170 -15.30 -7.88 -9.49
C ARG A 170 -15.67 -6.98 -8.32
N GLU A 171 -14.81 -6.90 -7.31
CA GLU A 171 -15.05 -6.04 -6.14
C GLU A 171 -15.02 -4.56 -6.54
N TYR A 172 -14.07 -4.12 -7.37
CA TYR A 172 -14.06 -2.75 -7.89
C TYR A 172 -15.30 -2.41 -8.71
N LEU A 173 -15.78 -3.33 -9.55
CA LEU A 173 -17.03 -3.14 -10.29
C LEU A 173 -18.23 -2.96 -9.34
N SER A 174 -18.29 -3.74 -8.26
CA SER A 174 -19.35 -3.59 -7.26
C SER A 174 -19.32 -2.21 -6.57
N VAL A 175 -18.12 -1.67 -6.31
CA VAL A 175 -17.93 -0.35 -5.71
C VAL A 175 -18.44 0.78 -6.61
N GLU A 176 -18.27 0.68 -7.92
CA GLU A 176 -18.73 1.71 -8.88
C GLU A 176 -20.26 1.86 -8.92
N THR A 177 -20.96 0.74 -8.77
CA THR A 177 -22.44 0.69 -8.76
C THR A 177 -23.05 1.09 -7.42
N ALA A 178 -22.25 1.14 -6.35
CA ALA A 178 -22.72 1.52 -5.02
C ALA A 178 -22.92 3.05 -4.86
N GLU A 179 -23.75 3.43 -3.88
CA GLU A 179 -23.93 4.82 -3.46
C GLU A 179 -22.73 5.26 -2.58
N ILE A 180 -21.69 5.78 -3.23
CA ILE A 180 -20.47 6.24 -2.56
C ILE A 180 -19.96 7.57 -3.08
N SER A 181 -18.99 8.12 -2.32
CA SER A 181 -18.25 9.29 -2.75
C SER A 181 -17.61 9.10 -4.13
N ARG A 182 -17.65 10.16 -4.94
CA ARG A 182 -17.02 10.21 -6.26
C ARG A 182 -15.56 9.77 -6.22
N SER A 183 -14.80 10.21 -5.21
CA SER A 183 -13.37 9.83 -5.08
C SER A 183 -13.15 8.33 -4.93
N GLN A 184 -14.08 7.60 -4.29
CA GLN A 184 -13.98 6.15 -4.16
C GLN A 184 -14.35 5.44 -5.47
N LYS A 185 -15.35 5.94 -6.22
CA LYS A 185 -15.66 5.45 -7.57
C LYS A 185 -14.48 5.64 -8.52
N GLU A 186 -13.90 6.83 -8.54
CA GLU A 186 -12.70 7.14 -9.33
C GLU A 186 -11.53 6.20 -8.98
N SER A 187 -11.30 5.91 -7.69
CA SER A 187 -10.29 4.91 -7.28
C SER A 187 -10.61 3.49 -7.74
N ALA A 188 -11.88 3.08 -7.72
CA ALA A 188 -12.30 1.77 -8.18
C ALA A 188 -12.08 1.60 -9.68
N MET A 189 -12.40 2.63 -10.48
CA MET A 189 -12.19 2.65 -11.92
C MET A 189 -10.70 2.50 -12.29
N ILE A 190 -9.80 3.26 -11.64
CA ILE A 190 -8.36 3.07 -11.81
C ILE A 190 -7.93 1.66 -11.41
N GLY A 191 -8.49 1.13 -10.32
CA GLY A 191 -8.26 -0.24 -9.88
C GLY A 191 -8.63 -1.29 -10.93
N ARG A 192 -9.77 -1.13 -11.61
CA ARG A 192 -10.19 -2.01 -12.72
C ARG A 192 -9.24 -1.92 -13.91
N ILE A 193 -8.84 -0.72 -14.31
CA ILE A 193 -7.89 -0.51 -15.41
C ILE A 193 -6.57 -1.23 -15.10
N ARG A 194 -6.05 -1.08 -13.88
CA ARG A 194 -4.85 -1.80 -13.43
C ARG A 194 -5.02 -3.31 -13.45
N CYS A 195 -6.18 -3.81 -13.01
CA CYS A 195 -6.50 -5.23 -13.08
C CYS A 195 -6.48 -5.74 -14.53
N LEU A 196 -7.13 -5.03 -15.46
CA LEU A 196 -7.15 -5.39 -16.88
C LEU A 196 -5.74 -5.36 -17.49
N ARG A 197 -4.97 -4.29 -17.24
CA ARG A 197 -3.59 -4.14 -17.72
C ARG A 197 -2.70 -5.29 -17.26
N LEU A 198 -2.69 -5.58 -15.95
CA LEU A 198 -1.82 -6.62 -15.41
C LEU A 198 -2.31 -8.05 -15.72
N ASP A 199 -3.58 -8.25 -16.04
CA ASP A 199 -4.14 -9.52 -16.56
C ASP A 199 -3.98 -9.64 -18.10
N GLN A 200 -3.16 -8.78 -18.74
CA GLN A 200 -2.88 -8.74 -20.18
C GLN A 200 -4.10 -8.43 -21.07
N ARG A 201 -5.18 -7.88 -20.50
CA ARG A 201 -6.41 -7.49 -21.22
C ARG A 201 -6.33 -6.03 -21.65
N PHE A 202 -5.30 -5.70 -22.43
CA PHE A 202 -4.97 -4.31 -22.76
C PHE A 202 -6.05 -3.61 -23.58
N ASP A 203 -6.71 -4.31 -24.51
CA ASP A 203 -7.75 -3.72 -25.35
C ASP A 203 -8.95 -3.29 -24.50
N GLU A 204 -9.39 -4.13 -23.57
CA GLU A 204 -10.43 -3.79 -22.61
C GLU A 204 -10.01 -2.64 -21.68
N ALA A 205 -8.74 -2.59 -21.29
CA ALA A 205 -8.22 -1.49 -20.48
C ALA A 205 -8.26 -0.16 -21.26
N LYS A 206 -7.86 -0.17 -22.54
CA LYS A 206 -7.93 0.99 -23.45
C LYS A 206 -9.38 1.43 -23.67
N GLU A 207 -10.27 0.48 -23.96
CA GLU A 207 -11.70 0.76 -24.15
C GLU A 207 -12.32 1.40 -22.89
N LEU A 208 -12.01 0.86 -21.70
CA LEU A 208 -12.48 1.43 -20.43
C LEU A 208 -11.93 2.84 -20.20
N ILE A 209 -10.66 3.11 -20.53
CA ILE A 209 -10.08 4.45 -20.48
C ILE A 209 -10.86 5.39 -21.41
N THR A 210 -11.06 5.03 -22.68
CA THR A 210 -11.80 5.83 -23.66
C THR A 210 -13.23 6.09 -23.23
N GLN A 211 -13.91 5.08 -22.67
CA GLN A 211 -15.26 5.22 -22.12
C GLN A 211 -15.30 6.24 -20.98
N ILE A 212 -14.38 6.14 -20.02
CA ILE A 212 -14.25 7.10 -18.91
C ILE A 212 -13.90 8.49 -19.44
N GLU A 213 -13.08 8.58 -20.50
CA GLU A 213 -12.70 9.84 -21.12
C GLU A 213 -13.86 10.58 -21.79
N SER A 214 -14.80 9.83 -22.36
CA SER A 214 -16.02 10.37 -22.97
C SER A 214 -17.03 10.90 -21.94
N GLY A 215 -16.92 10.50 -20.66
CA GLY A 215 -17.83 10.91 -19.60
C GLY A 215 -17.63 12.34 -19.12
N ALA A 216 -18.72 12.97 -18.67
CA ALA A 216 -18.70 14.33 -18.12
C ALA A 216 -18.12 14.37 -16.69
N GLU A 217 -17.42 15.47 -16.39
CA GLU A 217 -16.79 15.83 -15.12
C GLU A 217 -15.87 14.77 -14.48
N ARG A 218 -14.58 15.11 -14.33
CA ARG A 218 -13.59 14.29 -13.60
C ARG A 218 -12.72 15.14 -12.69
N SER A 219 -12.30 14.60 -11.55
CA SER A 219 -11.32 15.29 -10.72
C SER A 219 -9.95 15.35 -11.42
N THR A 220 -9.18 16.42 -11.23
CA THR A 220 -7.83 16.55 -11.83
C THR A 220 -6.91 15.40 -11.41
N LYS A 221 -7.08 14.90 -10.18
CA LYS A 221 -6.34 13.74 -9.67
C LYS A 221 -6.69 12.49 -10.45
N PHE A 222 -7.97 12.23 -10.71
CA PHE A 222 -8.41 11.08 -11.46
C PHE A 222 -7.97 11.14 -12.93
N SER A 223 -8.10 12.29 -13.59
CA SER A 223 -7.59 12.48 -14.96
C SER A 223 -6.10 12.18 -15.06
N ARG A 224 -5.32 12.58 -14.06
CA ARG A 224 -3.88 12.29 -14.01
C ARG A 224 -3.60 10.79 -13.90
N GLU A 225 -4.24 10.10 -12.96
CA GLU A 225 -4.08 8.64 -12.84
C GLU A 225 -4.51 7.90 -14.12
N LEU A 226 -5.56 8.37 -14.79
CA LEU A 226 -6.03 7.78 -16.04
C LEU A 226 -4.99 7.92 -17.16
N THR A 227 -4.42 9.12 -17.32
CA THR A 227 -3.32 9.38 -18.26
C THR A 227 -2.10 8.53 -17.92
N TRP A 228 -1.77 8.38 -16.63
CA TRP A 228 -0.66 7.55 -16.19
C TRP A 228 -0.84 6.07 -16.55
N GLU A 229 -2.03 5.51 -16.36
CA GLU A 229 -2.31 4.13 -16.79
C GLU A 229 -2.24 3.98 -18.31
N ALA A 230 -2.69 4.98 -19.09
CA ALA A 230 -2.51 4.98 -20.54
C ALA A 230 -1.03 4.94 -20.94
N PHE A 231 -0.17 5.69 -20.25
CA PHE A 231 1.29 5.62 -20.45
C PHE A 231 1.85 4.25 -20.07
N CYS A 232 1.37 3.62 -19.00
CA CYS A 232 1.80 2.27 -18.61
C CYS A 232 1.39 1.22 -19.66
N ILE A 233 0.19 1.32 -20.22
CA ILE A 233 -0.25 0.44 -21.32
C ILE A 233 0.65 0.63 -22.54
N LYS A 234 0.92 1.89 -22.92
CA LYS A 234 1.80 2.20 -24.05
C LYS A 234 3.22 1.68 -23.84
N ALA A 235 3.77 1.88 -22.64
CA ALA A 235 5.09 1.35 -22.27
C ALA A 235 5.17 -0.18 -22.41
N SER A 236 4.10 -0.89 -21.99
CA SER A 236 4.05 -2.35 -22.04
C SER A 236 3.89 -2.86 -23.48
N LEU A 237 2.99 -2.28 -24.27
CA LEU A 237 2.64 -2.78 -25.61
C LEU A 237 3.56 -2.27 -26.73
N GLU A 238 3.82 -0.97 -26.71
CA GLU A 238 4.50 -0.27 -27.81
C GLU A 238 5.98 -0.04 -27.50
N GLN A 239 6.44 -0.47 -26.34
CA GLN A 239 7.84 -0.34 -25.93
C GLN A 239 8.33 1.12 -25.90
N ASP A 240 7.39 2.06 -25.71
CA ASP A 240 7.64 3.50 -25.76
C ASP A 240 7.46 4.15 -24.39
N LEU A 241 8.58 4.51 -23.77
CA LEU A 241 8.61 5.25 -22.51
C LEU A 241 8.56 6.77 -22.70
N GLU A 242 8.63 7.28 -23.94
CA GLU A 242 8.72 8.72 -24.23
C GLU A 242 7.64 9.54 -23.51
N PRO A 243 6.33 9.22 -23.61
CA PRO A 243 5.29 10.04 -22.99
C PRO A 243 5.38 10.02 -21.46
N MET A 244 5.75 8.87 -20.89
CA MET A 244 5.97 8.72 -19.46
C MET A 244 7.11 9.64 -18.99
N ILE A 245 8.26 9.56 -19.66
CA ILE A 245 9.45 10.36 -19.32
C ILE A 245 9.16 11.85 -19.47
N GLN A 246 8.55 12.29 -20.57
CA GLN A 246 8.17 13.70 -20.77
C GLN A 246 7.23 14.21 -19.67
N SER A 247 6.26 13.38 -19.26
CA SER A 247 5.27 13.79 -18.25
C SER A 247 5.85 14.01 -16.86
N VAL A 248 6.97 13.35 -16.53
CA VAL A 248 7.66 13.46 -15.24
C VAL A 248 8.85 14.42 -15.26
N GLN A 249 9.08 15.12 -16.37
CA GLN A 249 10.06 16.20 -16.43
C GLN A 249 9.58 17.45 -15.69
N ARG A 250 10.49 18.40 -15.44
CA ARG A 250 10.13 19.68 -14.80
C ARG A 250 9.07 20.39 -15.65
N LYS A 251 7.96 20.79 -15.01
CA LYS A 251 6.73 21.35 -15.63
C LYS A 251 5.82 20.32 -16.32
N GLY A 252 6.18 19.04 -16.32
CA GLY A 252 5.30 17.98 -16.78
C GLY A 252 4.10 17.77 -15.85
N SER A 253 3.02 17.20 -16.40
CA SER A 253 1.75 16.97 -15.70
C SER A 253 1.87 16.00 -14.51
N HIS A 254 2.93 15.19 -14.50
CA HIS A 254 3.21 14.16 -13.51
C HIS A 254 4.52 14.42 -12.77
N TYR A 255 4.93 15.69 -12.63
CA TYR A 255 6.11 16.07 -11.83
C TYR A 255 5.86 15.93 -10.32
N GLN A 256 5.70 14.68 -9.85
CA GLN A 256 5.55 14.29 -8.45
C GLN A 256 6.45 13.08 -8.17
N ALA A 257 6.96 12.96 -6.94
CA ALA A 257 7.94 11.93 -6.60
C ALA A 257 7.48 10.51 -6.96
N VAL A 258 6.20 10.21 -6.77
CA VAL A 258 5.63 8.88 -7.04
C VAL A 258 5.76 8.47 -8.51
N TYR A 259 5.43 9.36 -9.45
CA TYR A 259 5.52 9.08 -10.89
C TYR A 259 6.97 9.12 -11.39
N ILE A 260 7.80 10.03 -10.87
CA ILE A 260 9.23 10.10 -11.21
C ILE A 260 9.94 8.79 -10.84
N MET A 261 9.68 8.25 -9.65
CA MET A 261 10.26 6.99 -9.21
C MET A 261 9.72 5.79 -9.99
N GLU A 262 8.44 5.80 -10.34
CA GLU A 262 7.85 4.73 -11.14
C GLU A 262 8.42 4.74 -12.58
N ALA A 263 8.56 5.92 -13.20
CA ALA A 263 9.27 6.09 -14.47
C ALA A 263 10.74 5.65 -14.41
N TYR A 264 11.39 5.90 -13.26
CA TYR A 264 12.76 5.44 -13.02
C TYR A 264 12.84 3.91 -13.00
N LEU A 265 11.93 3.24 -12.28
CA LEU A 265 11.88 1.78 -12.29
C LEU A 265 11.55 1.21 -13.68
N TRP A 266 10.61 1.80 -14.42
CA TRP A 266 10.34 1.44 -15.83
C TRP A 266 11.60 1.56 -16.70
N SER A 267 12.36 2.63 -16.53
CA SER A 267 13.62 2.85 -17.27
C SER A 267 14.69 1.81 -16.91
N LEU A 268 14.73 1.33 -15.67
CA LEU A 268 15.63 0.26 -15.24
C LEU A 268 15.16 -1.14 -15.64
N ALA A 269 13.85 -1.35 -15.74
CA ALA A 269 13.23 -2.56 -16.25
C ALA A 269 13.50 -2.71 -17.75
N TRP A 270 13.73 -1.61 -18.46
CA TRP A 270 14.00 -1.58 -19.90
C TRP A 270 15.41 -2.10 -20.27
N PRO A 271 15.58 -2.83 -21.40
CA PRO A 271 16.90 -3.29 -21.84
C PRO A 271 17.88 -2.14 -22.09
N GLN A 272 17.41 -1.09 -22.76
CA GLN A 272 18.19 0.08 -23.18
C GLN A 272 18.28 1.14 -22.08
N ARG A 273 19.49 1.66 -21.82
CA ARG A 273 19.74 2.65 -20.75
C ARG A 273 19.38 4.09 -21.10
N GLN A 274 19.10 4.39 -22.38
CA GLN A 274 18.90 5.76 -22.86
C GLN A 274 17.80 6.54 -22.12
N TRP A 275 16.79 5.85 -21.59
CA TRP A 275 15.69 6.48 -20.85
C TRP A 275 16.14 7.02 -19.49
N LEU A 276 17.11 6.35 -18.86
CA LEU A 276 17.60 6.68 -17.54
C LEU A 276 18.32 8.03 -17.52
N ASP A 277 19.08 8.33 -18.57
CA ASP A 277 19.86 9.57 -18.71
C ASP A 277 18.98 10.83 -18.79
N ARG A 278 17.68 10.65 -19.04
CA ARG A 278 16.68 11.72 -19.19
C ARG A 278 15.91 11.99 -17.91
N LEU A 279 16.12 11.17 -16.87
CA LEU A 279 15.47 11.32 -15.58
C LEU A 279 16.40 12.04 -14.57
N PRO A 280 15.83 12.80 -13.63
CA PRO A 280 16.62 13.38 -12.55
C PRO A 280 17.18 12.27 -11.65
N LYS A 281 18.35 12.49 -11.05
CA LYS A 281 18.89 11.60 -10.00
C LYS A 281 17.91 11.48 -8.83
N MET A 282 17.66 10.26 -8.36
CA MET A 282 16.76 9.94 -7.25
C MET A 282 17.23 10.56 -5.94
N SER A 283 18.55 10.59 -5.68
CA SER A 283 19.17 11.34 -4.58
C SER A 283 18.86 12.84 -4.60
N THR A 284 18.64 13.44 -5.77
CA THR A 284 18.17 14.83 -5.89
C THR A 284 16.68 14.96 -5.58
N ILE A 285 15.87 14.02 -6.05
CA ILE A 285 14.43 13.97 -5.73
C ILE A 285 14.20 13.78 -4.22
N ALA A 286 14.97 12.91 -3.58
CA ALA A 286 14.92 12.63 -2.14
C ALA A 286 15.14 13.87 -1.26
N ARG A 287 16.01 14.79 -1.71
CA ARG A 287 16.36 16.03 -1.01
C ARG A 287 15.34 17.14 -1.25
N ASN A 288 14.53 17.05 -2.31
CA ASN A 288 13.56 18.07 -2.64
C ASN A 288 12.32 17.99 -1.75
N LYS A 289 12.26 18.84 -0.72
CA LYS A 289 11.14 18.91 0.23
C LYS A 289 9.77 19.14 -0.42
N LYS A 290 9.70 19.82 -1.58
CA LYS A 290 8.44 20.10 -2.28
C LYS A 290 7.80 18.86 -2.88
N LEU A 291 8.59 17.83 -3.18
CA LEU A 291 8.12 16.59 -3.77
C LEU A 291 7.68 15.55 -2.73
N GLN A 292 7.94 15.80 -1.44
CA GLN A 292 7.54 14.92 -0.33
C GLN A 292 7.98 13.45 -0.52
N ALA A 293 9.12 13.23 -1.18
CA ALA A 293 9.56 11.88 -1.57
C ALA A 293 9.80 10.94 -0.37
N LYS A 294 10.15 11.51 0.79
CA LYS A 294 10.35 10.74 2.04
C LYS A 294 9.05 10.09 2.54
N ASP A 295 7.89 10.67 2.24
CA ASP A 295 6.59 10.15 2.68
C ASP A 295 6.20 8.88 1.92
N LEU A 296 6.94 8.55 0.85
CA LEU A 296 6.77 7.31 0.06
C LEU A 296 7.49 6.11 0.69
N GLY A 297 8.19 6.31 1.82
CA GLY A 297 8.66 5.23 2.69
C GLY A 297 9.56 4.23 1.99
N PHE A 298 9.17 2.95 2.02
CA PHE A 298 9.93 1.85 1.42
C PHE A 298 10.16 2.04 -0.09
N PHE A 299 9.20 2.60 -0.83
CA PHE A 299 9.35 2.80 -2.27
C PHE A 299 10.55 3.70 -2.59
N MET A 300 10.73 4.80 -1.86
CA MET A 300 11.89 5.69 -2.02
C MET A 300 13.20 4.98 -1.67
N LYS A 301 13.22 4.16 -0.62
CA LYS A 301 14.41 3.41 -0.20
C LYS A 301 14.85 2.41 -1.27
N ALA A 302 13.90 1.64 -1.81
CA ALA A 302 14.17 0.65 -2.85
C ALA A 302 14.72 1.30 -4.13
N VAL A 303 14.15 2.44 -4.54
CA VAL A 303 14.61 3.18 -5.73
C VAL A 303 16.00 3.80 -5.52
N LEU A 304 16.30 4.35 -4.33
CA LEU A 304 17.65 4.82 -4.01
C LEU A 304 18.68 3.68 -4.00
N CYS A 305 18.30 2.51 -3.49
CA CYS A 305 19.18 1.34 -3.51
C CYS A 305 19.56 0.95 -4.96
N LEU A 306 18.62 1.01 -5.90
CA LEU A 306 18.90 0.75 -7.31
C LEU A 306 19.75 1.85 -7.96
N GLU A 307 19.57 3.12 -7.57
CA GLU A 307 20.47 4.21 -8.00
C GLU A 307 21.91 3.96 -7.51
N GLU A 308 22.09 3.61 -6.23
CA GLU A 308 23.40 3.26 -5.66
C GLU A 308 24.01 2.02 -6.32
N CYS A 309 23.16 1.06 -6.74
CA CYS A 309 23.61 -0.11 -7.49
C CYS A 309 24.27 0.26 -8.83
N LEU A 310 23.88 1.39 -9.44
CA LEU A 310 24.48 1.89 -10.67
C LEU A 310 25.76 2.71 -10.45
N ASP A 311 26.04 3.13 -9.21
CA ASP A 311 27.27 3.83 -8.89
C ASP A 311 28.46 2.85 -8.88
N SER A 312 29.37 2.99 -9.84
CA SER A 312 30.56 2.14 -9.95
C SER A 312 31.61 2.44 -8.89
N SER A 313 31.52 3.57 -8.17
CA SER A 313 32.42 3.89 -7.06
C SER A 313 32.13 3.08 -5.80
N ILE A 314 30.93 2.51 -5.67
CA ILE A 314 30.56 1.65 -4.54
C ILE A 314 30.97 0.20 -4.84
N PRO A 315 31.75 -0.45 -3.95
CA PRO A 315 32.15 -1.86 -4.13
C PRO A 315 30.97 -2.79 -4.43
N LEU A 316 31.12 -3.67 -5.42
CA LEU A 316 30.05 -4.58 -5.88
C LEU A 316 29.42 -5.38 -4.74
N VAL A 317 30.22 -5.90 -3.81
CA VAL A 317 29.73 -6.66 -2.64
C VAL A 317 28.79 -5.85 -1.75
N ILE A 318 29.04 -4.54 -1.61
CA ILE A 318 28.18 -3.65 -0.82
C ILE A 318 26.86 -3.43 -1.55
N ARG A 319 26.91 -3.19 -2.86
CA ARG A 319 25.72 -3.02 -3.72
C ARG A 319 24.82 -4.26 -3.71
N ILE A 320 25.41 -5.46 -3.89
CA ILE A 320 24.67 -6.73 -3.84
C ILE A 320 24.04 -6.95 -2.46
N LYS A 321 24.76 -6.70 -1.37
CA LYS A 321 24.22 -6.83 0.00
C LYS A 321 23.06 -5.87 0.25
N ALA A 322 23.19 -4.62 -0.17
CA ALA A 322 22.13 -3.62 -0.04
C ALA A 322 20.88 -4.02 -0.83
N LEU A 323 21.06 -4.46 -2.08
CA LEU A 323 19.96 -4.93 -2.92
C LEU A 323 19.28 -6.16 -2.32
N GLY A 324 20.05 -7.14 -1.83
CA GLY A 324 19.52 -8.34 -1.19
C GLY A 324 18.66 -8.02 0.05
N GLN A 325 19.07 -7.03 0.85
CA GLN A 325 18.26 -6.57 1.99
C GLN A 325 16.95 -5.91 1.53
N MET A 326 16.96 -5.14 0.44
CA MET A 326 15.73 -4.56 -0.12
C MET A 326 14.81 -5.62 -0.72
N LEU A 327 15.35 -6.62 -1.41
CA LEU A 327 14.57 -7.73 -1.97
C LEU A 327 13.90 -8.56 -0.87
N LYS A 328 14.58 -8.81 0.25
CA LYS A 328 13.99 -9.49 1.41
C LYS A 328 12.74 -8.79 1.94
N ASP A 329 12.71 -7.47 1.85
CA ASP A 329 11.66 -6.59 2.37
C ASP A 329 10.67 -6.14 1.26
N SER A 330 10.71 -6.74 0.06
CA SER A 330 9.91 -6.31 -1.10
C SER A 330 8.41 -6.33 -0.84
N ASN A 331 7.93 -7.22 0.04
CA ASN A 331 6.55 -7.26 0.45
C ASN A 331 6.06 -5.96 1.09
N GLN A 332 6.94 -5.03 1.50
CA GLN A 332 6.55 -3.69 1.96
C GLN A 332 6.01 -2.78 0.85
N PHE A 333 6.15 -3.13 -0.43
CA PHE A 333 5.48 -2.43 -1.52
C PHE A 333 3.96 -2.49 -1.36
N ILE A 334 3.30 -1.33 -1.31
CA ILE A 334 1.83 -1.25 -1.19
C ILE A 334 1.14 -1.57 -2.53
N ALA A 335 1.80 -1.26 -3.65
CA ALA A 335 1.28 -1.44 -5.00
C ALA A 335 2.07 -2.56 -5.68
N ILE A 336 1.36 -3.54 -6.23
CA ILE A 336 1.93 -4.78 -6.78
C ILE A 336 2.70 -4.55 -8.08
N ASP A 337 2.30 -3.56 -8.88
CA ASP A 337 3.00 -3.10 -10.07
C ASP A 337 4.40 -2.56 -9.76
N ARG A 338 4.56 -1.83 -8.66
CA ARG A 338 5.86 -1.32 -8.22
C ARG A 338 6.78 -2.43 -7.71
N GLU A 339 6.21 -3.45 -7.08
CA GLU A 339 6.97 -4.64 -6.68
C GLU A 339 7.47 -5.40 -7.92
N LEU A 340 6.59 -5.62 -8.92
CA LEU A 340 6.96 -6.22 -10.21
C LEU A 340 8.10 -5.43 -10.88
N LEU A 341 7.94 -4.11 -11.00
CA LEU A 341 8.96 -3.22 -11.56
C LEU A 341 10.28 -3.28 -10.80
N PHE A 342 10.23 -3.37 -9.47
CA PHE A 342 11.43 -3.48 -8.64
C PHE A 342 12.15 -4.81 -8.86
N PHE A 343 11.43 -5.94 -8.92
CA PHE A 343 12.04 -7.24 -9.19
C PHE A 343 12.72 -7.27 -10.56
N ILE A 344 12.04 -6.83 -11.62
CA ILE A 344 12.60 -6.89 -12.97
C ILE A 344 13.79 -5.93 -13.15
N ALA A 345 13.73 -4.72 -12.57
CA ALA A 345 14.87 -3.80 -12.54
C ALA A 345 16.08 -4.41 -11.80
N SER A 346 15.83 -5.09 -10.68
CA SER A 346 16.86 -5.76 -9.88
C SER A 346 17.50 -6.94 -10.63
N ALA A 347 16.69 -7.82 -11.23
CA ALA A 347 17.15 -8.95 -12.04
C ALA A 347 18.03 -8.47 -13.21
N ARG A 348 17.59 -7.43 -13.92
CA ARG A 348 18.35 -6.84 -15.02
C ARG A 348 19.69 -6.27 -14.57
N TRP A 349 19.72 -5.57 -13.43
CA TRP A 349 20.97 -5.05 -12.88
C TRP A 349 21.93 -6.18 -12.48
N LEU A 350 21.44 -7.23 -11.83
CA LEU A 350 22.24 -8.40 -11.44
C LEU A 350 22.82 -9.12 -12.67
N ALA A 351 22.02 -9.33 -13.72
CA ALA A 351 22.49 -9.92 -14.97
C ALA A 351 23.59 -9.08 -15.62
N LYS A 352 23.41 -7.75 -15.67
CA LYS A 352 24.44 -6.80 -16.18
C LYS A 352 25.69 -6.71 -15.30
N SER A 353 25.60 -7.12 -14.04
CA SER A 353 26.71 -7.12 -13.08
C SER A 353 27.40 -8.49 -12.98
N HIS A 354 27.18 -9.37 -13.96
CA HIS A 354 27.74 -10.73 -14.00
C HIS A 354 27.38 -11.55 -12.75
N SER A 355 26.16 -11.40 -12.25
CA SER A 355 25.59 -12.21 -11.16
C SER A 355 24.37 -13.03 -11.64
N PRO A 356 24.53 -13.91 -12.64
CA PRO A 356 23.43 -14.58 -13.34
C PRO A 356 22.58 -15.47 -12.42
N THR A 357 23.18 -16.20 -11.48
CA THR A 357 22.42 -17.02 -10.51
C THR A 357 21.47 -16.17 -9.66
N LEU A 358 21.95 -15.02 -9.16
CA LEU A 358 21.11 -14.11 -8.39
C LEU A 358 20.04 -13.46 -9.28
N ALA A 359 20.40 -13.11 -10.53
CA ALA A 359 19.44 -12.58 -11.50
C ALA A 359 18.31 -13.58 -11.77
N ALA A 360 18.62 -14.87 -11.92
CA ALA A 360 17.64 -15.93 -12.14
C ALA A 360 16.70 -16.10 -10.94
N ILE A 361 17.23 -16.07 -9.71
CA ILE A 361 16.41 -16.13 -8.48
C ILE A 361 15.43 -14.97 -8.43
N VAL A 362 15.91 -13.74 -8.67
CA VAL A 362 15.06 -12.54 -8.62
C VAL A 362 14.06 -12.51 -9.77
N LEU A 363 14.44 -12.99 -10.96
CA LEU A 363 13.54 -13.12 -12.10
C LEU A 363 12.44 -14.16 -11.82
N GLY A 364 12.75 -15.25 -11.13
CA GLY A 364 11.77 -16.24 -10.69
C GLY A 364 10.71 -15.66 -9.75
N GLU A 365 11.09 -14.75 -8.83
CA GLU A 365 10.12 -14.02 -7.99
C GLU A 365 9.20 -13.11 -8.83
N TYR A 366 9.76 -12.43 -9.84
CA TYR A 366 8.98 -11.65 -10.80
C TYR A 366 7.98 -12.53 -11.56
N GLU A 367 8.43 -13.65 -12.12
CA GLU A 367 7.57 -14.57 -12.88
C GLU A 367 6.50 -15.22 -12.02
N GLY A 368 6.84 -15.60 -10.78
CA GLY A 368 5.87 -16.12 -9.81
C GLY A 368 4.76 -15.10 -9.53
N LEU A 369 5.12 -13.83 -9.37
CA LEU A 369 4.15 -12.75 -9.17
C LEU A 369 3.33 -12.46 -10.43
N SER A 370 3.98 -12.39 -11.60
CA SER A 370 3.36 -12.24 -12.91
C SER A 370 2.33 -13.34 -13.17
N SER A 371 2.74 -14.60 -13.01
CA SER A 371 1.89 -15.78 -13.18
C SER A 371 0.70 -15.74 -12.23
N LYS A 372 0.91 -15.39 -10.96
CA LYS A 372 -0.18 -15.26 -9.99
C LYS A 372 -1.23 -14.23 -10.44
N ILE A 373 -0.77 -13.07 -10.89
CA ILE A 373 -1.61 -11.95 -11.33
C ILE A 373 -2.39 -12.31 -12.59
N SER A 374 -1.73 -12.88 -13.59
CA SER A 374 -2.33 -13.27 -14.86
C SER A 374 -3.01 -14.64 -14.81
N ARG A 375 -3.16 -15.24 -13.62
CA ARG A 375 -3.76 -16.57 -13.42
C ARG A 375 -3.08 -17.68 -14.25
N GLY A 376 -1.76 -17.59 -14.38
CA GLY A 376 -0.92 -18.53 -15.13
C GLY A 376 -0.78 -18.23 -16.61
N ALA A 377 -1.46 -17.21 -17.14
CA ALA A 377 -1.44 -16.91 -18.58
C ALA A 377 -0.13 -16.28 -19.09
N CYS A 378 0.64 -15.58 -18.25
CA CYS A 378 1.81 -14.81 -18.65
C CYS A 378 2.86 -14.76 -17.53
N LEU A 379 4.13 -14.98 -17.89
CA LEU A 379 5.26 -14.85 -16.96
C LEU A 379 5.86 -13.43 -16.93
N ASP A 380 5.45 -12.58 -17.87
CA ASP A 380 5.93 -11.22 -18.04
C ASP A 380 4.76 -10.22 -18.19
N VAL A 381 4.03 -9.98 -17.10
CA VAL A 381 2.83 -9.13 -17.16
C VAL A 381 3.13 -7.65 -17.46
N LEU A 382 4.40 -7.23 -17.39
CA LEU A 382 4.81 -5.89 -17.79
C LEU A 382 5.32 -5.83 -19.23
N GLN A 383 5.53 -6.96 -19.90
CA GLN A 383 6.09 -7.06 -21.27
C GLN A 383 7.48 -6.41 -21.39
N VAL A 384 8.34 -6.61 -20.38
CA VAL A 384 9.69 -6.00 -20.31
C VAL A 384 10.81 -6.99 -19.97
N ALA A 385 10.49 -8.28 -19.83
CA ALA A 385 11.40 -9.33 -19.41
C ALA A 385 11.77 -10.32 -20.52
N ASP A 386 11.14 -10.25 -21.69
CA ASP A 386 11.34 -11.19 -22.81
C ASP A 386 12.84 -11.43 -23.12
N ASP A 387 13.65 -10.37 -23.16
CA ASP A 387 15.09 -10.47 -23.45
C ASP A 387 15.92 -11.13 -22.33
N LEU A 388 15.40 -11.19 -21.11
CA LEU A 388 16.01 -11.91 -19.98
C LEU A 388 15.57 -13.37 -19.96
N LEU A 389 14.28 -13.64 -20.23
CA LEU A 389 13.71 -14.99 -20.25
C LEU A 389 14.32 -15.87 -21.34
N GLN A 390 14.80 -15.27 -22.43
CA GLN A 390 15.47 -15.97 -23.53
C GLN A 390 16.98 -16.19 -23.31
N ARG A 391 17.55 -15.77 -22.17
CA ARG A 391 19.01 -15.89 -21.94
C ARG A 391 19.39 -17.31 -21.50
N ASN A 392 20.52 -17.81 -22.03
CA ASN A 392 21.06 -19.12 -21.69
C ASN A 392 21.29 -19.32 -20.18
N TRP A 393 21.79 -18.30 -19.48
CA TRP A 393 22.03 -18.37 -18.03
C TRP A 393 20.74 -18.59 -17.24
N TYR A 394 19.59 -18.17 -17.77
CA TYR A 394 18.28 -18.39 -17.17
C TYR A 394 17.72 -19.78 -17.54
N LEU A 395 17.76 -20.14 -18.83
CA LEU A 395 17.19 -21.38 -19.35
C LEU A 395 17.92 -22.66 -18.89
N HIS A 396 19.24 -22.58 -18.72
CA HIS A 396 20.08 -23.76 -18.48
C HIS A 396 20.73 -23.80 -17.10
N GLY A 397 20.44 -22.82 -16.23
CA GLY A 397 20.91 -22.82 -14.84
C GLY A 397 22.43 -22.89 -14.65
N GLU A 398 23.18 -22.37 -15.62
CA GLU A 398 24.66 -22.42 -15.76
C GLU A 398 25.32 -23.77 -15.45
N SER A 399 25.66 -24.48 -16.53
CA SER A 399 26.82 -25.38 -16.59
C SER A 399 27.61 -25.22 -17.89
N SER A 400 27.76 -23.99 -18.39
CA SER A 400 28.66 -23.68 -19.51
C SER A 400 29.60 -22.58 -19.07
N GLY A 401 30.77 -22.98 -18.58
CA GLY A 401 31.88 -22.07 -18.34
C GLY A 401 32.43 -21.59 -19.67
N ASP A 402 32.28 -20.30 -19.93
CA ASP A 402 33.03 -19.55 -20.93
C ASP A 402 33.95 -18.54 -20.21
#